data_AF-A0A8J6RAR5-F1
#
_entry.id   AF-A0A8J6RAR5-F1
#
_cell.length_a   1.000
_cell.length_b   1.000
_cell.length_c   1.000
_cell.angle_alpha   90.00
_cell.angle_beta   90.00
_cell.angle_gamma   90.00
#
_symmetry.space_group_name_H-M   'P 1'
#
loop_
_entity.id
_entity.type
_entity.pdbx_description
1 polymer ?
#
loop_
_entity_poly.entity_id
_entity_poly.type
_entity_poly.pdbx_seq_one_letter_code
_entity_poly.pdbx_strand_id
1 'polypeptide(L)' 'MRVLDPKSLIAYRYRVRMLSREVCEQADPRIRVNIAKQLANAATELAVLEAQELARLTPTEPA' A
#
# COMPACT_ATOMS: atom_id res chain seq x y z
N MET A 1 -17.57 0.03 -15.23
CA MET A 1 -16.45 -0.32 -14.32
C MET A 1 -15.71 0.96 -13.96
N ARG A 2 -15.73 1.41 -12.70
CA ARG A 2 -14.84 2.50 -12.27
C ARG A 2 -13.43 1.93 -12.17
N VAL A 3 -12.56 2.29 -13.11
CA VAL A 3 -11.13 2.01 -13.00
C VAL A 3 -10.64 2.77 -11.77
N LEU A 4 -10.21 2.04 -10.74
CA LEU A 4 -9.57 2.66 -9.58
C LEU A 4 -8.29 3.33 -10.08
N ASP A 5 -8.09 4.60 -9.71
CA ASP A 5 -6.81 5.27 -9.97
C ASP A 5 -5.70 4.41 -9.33
N PRO A 6 -4.70 3.96 -10.11
CA PRO A 6 -3.66 3.06 -9.62
C PRO A 6 -2.79 3.69 -8.52
N LYS A 7 -2.84 5.02 -8.38
CA LYS A 7 -2.16 5.79 -7.33
C LYS A 7 -3.09 6.18 -6.17
N SER A 8 -4.34 5.72 -6.17
CA SER A 8 -5.27 5.99 -5.06
C SER A 8 -4.90 5.22 -3.79
N LEU A 9 -5.29 5.78 -2.65
CA LEU A 9 -5.18 5.14 -1.33
C LEU A 9 -5.80 3.73 -1.34
N ILE A 10 -6.98 3.56 -1.95
CA ILE A 10 -7.69 2.28 -2.06
C ILE A 10 -6.87 1.27 -2.88
N ALA A 11 -6.27 1.70 -3.99
CA ALA A 11 -5.43 0.83 -4.81
C ALA A 11 -4.20 0.34 -4.03
N TYR A 12 -3.56 1.22 -3.26
CA TYR A 12 -2.42 0.83 -2.41
C TYR A 12 -2.82 -0.10 -1.26
N ARG A 13 -3.96 0.12 -0.60
CA ARG A 13 -4.51 -0.82 0.40
C ARG A 13 -4.72 -2.21 -0.20
N TYR A 14 -5.31 -2.28 -1.40
CA TYR A 14 -5.52 -3.55 -2.09
C TYR A 14 -4.20 -4.21 -2.50
N ARG A 15 -3.26 -3.43 -3.04
CA ARG A 15 -1.94 -3.92 -3.46
C ARG A 15 -1.14 -4.51 -2.30
N VAL A 16 -1.11 -3.84 -1.15
CA VAL A 16 -0.47 -4.35 0.08
C VAL A 16 -1.12 -5.67 0.50
N ARG A 17 -2.46 -5.75 0.52
CA ARG A 17 -3.18 -6.98 0.88
C ARG A 17 -2.82 -8.14 -0.05
N MET A 18 -2.78 -7.91 -1.36
CA MET A 18 -2.46 -8.96 -2.34
C MET A 18 -1.01 -9.43 -2.21
N LEU A 19 -0.05 -8.50 -2.15
CA LEU A 19 1.37 -8.84 -2.02
C LEU A 19 1.68 -9.55 -0.68
N SER A 20 1.01 -9.19 0.42
CA SER A 20 1.11 -9.90 1.70
C SER A 20 0.59 -11.34 1.63
N ARG A 21 -0.42 -11.60 0.81
CA ARG A 21 -0.88 -12.97 0.57
C ARG A 21 0.10 -13.74 -0.30
N GLU A 22 0.53 -13.15 -1.41
CA GLU A 22 1.44 -13.76 -2.36
C GLU A 22 2.80 -14.12 -1.75
N VAL A 23 3.34 -13.28 -0.85
CA VAL A 23 4.62 -13.57 -0.18
C VAL A 23 4.53 -14.79 0.74
N CYS A 24 3.36 -15.03 1.35
CA CYS A 24 3.11 -16.19 2.22
C CYS A 24 2.85 -17.47 1.41
N GLU A 25 2.17 -17.37 0.27
CA GLU A 25 1.79 -18.52 -0.57
C GLU A 25 2.92 -18.94 -1.54
N GLN A 26 3.89 -18.07 -1.84
CA GLN A 26 4.93 -18.34 -2.83
C GLN A 26 6.03 -19.29 -2.31
N ALA A 27 6.15 -20.45 -2.94
CA ALA A 27 7.13 -21.48 -2.64
C ALA A 27 8.56 -21.06 -3.03
N ASP A 28 8.75 -20.47 -4.21
CA ASP A 28 10.08 -20.11 -4.70
C ASP A 28 10.68 -18.93 -3.90
N PRO A 29 11.81 -19.12 -3.20
CA PRO A 29 12.43 -18.07 -2.39
C PRO A 29 12.89 -16.85 -3.20
N ARG A 30 13.32 -17.02 -4.45
CA ARG A 30 13.76 -15.91 -5.30
C ARG A 30 12.58 -15.02 -5.66
N ILE A 31 11.45 -15.62 -6.01
CA ILE A 31 10.22 -14.89 -6.31
C ILE A 31 9.68 -14.24 -5.03
N ARG A 32 9.70 -14.96 -3.91
CA ARG A 32 9.26 -14.44 -2.60
C ARG A 32 10.04 -13.20 -2.17
N VAL A 33 11.37 -13.16 -2.37
CA VAL A 33 12.18 -11.96 -2.11
C VAL A 33 11.73 -10.77 -2.98
N ASN A 34 11.42 -11.01 -4.26
CA ASN A 34 10.94 -9.95 -5.15
C ASN A 34 9.55 -9.44 -4.74
N ILE A 35 8.64 -10.33 -4.34
CA ILE A 35 7.32 -9.95 -3.82
C ILE A 35 7.48 -9.15 -2.53
N ALA A 36 8.35 -9.58 -1.60
CA ALA A 36 8.61 -8.88 -0.35
C ALA A 36 9.15 -7.45 -0.59
N LYS A 37 10.03 -7.25 -1.57
CA LYS A 37 10.50 -5.91 -1.97
C LYS A 37 9.36 -5.04 -2.48
N GLN A 38 8.49 -5.59 -3.33
CA GLN A 38 7.31 -4.87 -3.83
C GLN A 38 6.33 -4.54 -2.71
N LEU A 39 6.14 -5.46 -1.76
CA LEU A 39 5.28 -5.27 -0.60
C LEU A 39 5.80 -4.11 0.26
N ALA A 40 7.09 -4.09 0.57
CA ALA A 40 7.71 -3.02 1.34
C ALA A 40 7.51 -1.65 0.67
N ASN A 41 7.76 -1.56 -0.64
CA ASN A 41 7.54 -0.31 -1.39
C ASN A 41 6.06 0.12 -1.35
N ALA A 42 5.13 -0.80 -1.58
CA ALA A 42 3.70 -0.50 -1.55
C ALA A 42 3.22 -0.08 -0.14
N ALA A 43 3.77 -0.68 0.92
CA ALA A 43 3.45 -0.33 2.29
C ALA A 43 3.96 1.07 2.67
N THR A 44 5.17 1.43 2.23
CA THR A 44 5.73 2.78 2.44
C THR A 44 4.86 3.85 1.77
N GLU A 45 4.51 3.65 0.50
CA GLU A 45 3.62 4.59 -0.22
C GLU A 45 2.23 4.66 0.41
N LEU A 46 1.68 3.53 0.86
CA LEU A 46 0.42 3.50 1.58
C LEU A 46 0.50 4.34 2.86
N ALA A 47 1.56 4.21 3.64
CA ALA A 47 1.74 4.98 4.87
C ALA A 47 1.77 6.49 4.61
N VAL A 48 2.43 6.94 3.54
CA VAL A 48 2.44 8.35 3.13
C VAL A 48 1.03 8.83 2.76
N LEU A 49 0.29 8.04 1.98
CA LEU A 49 -1.07 8.39 1.58
C LEU A 49 -2.04 8.41 2.77
N GLU A 50 -1.93 7.46 3.71
CA GLU A 50 -2.73 7.47 4.96
C GLU A 50 -2.42 8.69 5.81
N ALA A 51 -1.15 9.10 5.92
CA ALA A 51 -0.77 10.31 6.65
C ALA A 51 -1.32 11.59 6.00
N GLN A 52 -1.30 11.67 4.66
CA GLN A 52 -1.91 12.77 3.92
C GLN A 52 -3.42 12.81 4.09
N GLU A 53 -4.08 11.65 4.05
CA GLU A 53 -5.52 11.54 4.27
C GLU A 53 -5.88 11.96 5.71
N LEU A 54 -5.11 11.51 6.70
CA LEU A 54 -5.28 11.93 8.10
C LEU A 54 -5.14 13.44 8.24
N ALA A 55 -4.09 14.05 7.67
CA ALA A 55 -3.89 15.50 7.73
C ALA A 55 -5.02 16.30 7.06
N ARG A 56 -5.69 15.75 6.03
CA ARG A 56 -6.88 16.36 5.42
C ARG A 56 -8.11 16.27 6.32
N LEU A 57 -8.27 15.16 7.04
CA LEU A 57 -9.40 14.92 7.93
C LEU A 57 -9.25 15.63 9.28
N THR A 58 -8.02 15.85 9.73
CA THR A 58 -7.70 16.62 10.94
C THR A 58 -6.88 17.84 10.55
N PRO A 59 -7.50 18.89 9.98
CA PRO A 59 -6.81 20.16 9.85
C PRO A 59 -6.51 20.65 11.26
N THR A 60 -5.25 20.64 11.65
CA THR A 60 -4.79 21.26 12.89
C THR A 60 -5.14 22.74 12.79
N GLU A 61 -6.16 23.20 13.52
CA GLU A 61 -6.36 24.62 13.77
C GLU A 61 -5.09 25.16 14.42
N PRO A 62 -4.50 26.27 13.93
CA PRO A 62 -3.41 26.91 14.63
C PRO A 62 -3.97 27.46 15.95
N ALA A 63 -3.45 26.95 17.07
CA ALA A 63 -3.65 27.52 18.40
C ALA A 63 -2.88 28.84 18.56
#